data_AF-A0AAW8T3A5-F1
#
_entry.id   AF-A0AAW8T3A5-F1
#
_cell.length_a   1.000
_cell.length_b   1.000
_cell.length_c   1.000
_cell.angle_alpha   90.00
_cell.angle_beta   90.00
_cell.angle_gamma   90.00
#
_symmetry.space_group_name_H-M   'P 1'
#
loop_
_entity.id
_entity.type
_entity.pdbx_description
1 polymer ?
#
loop_
_entity_poly.entity_id
_entity_poly.type
_entity_poly.pdbx_seq_one_letter_code
_entity_poly.pdbx_strand_id
1 'polypeptide(L)' 'RVLRICRHEGIQSTIKHSANSITKGANHPYHTAENILDRKFTAEAPNQKWLTDVTEFKYYEGPEIHKVYLSAILDLY' A
#
# COMPACT_ATOMS: atom_id res chain seq x y z
N ARG A 1 -9.06 -9.15 2.39
CA ARG A 1 -10.15 -9.23 1.37
C ARG A 1 -9.70 -9.91 0.06
N VAL A 2 -8.48 -9.68 -0.45
CA VAL A 2 -7.91 -10.39 -1.63
C VAL A 2 -7.52 -11.85 -1.31
N LEU A 3 -6.85 -12.08 -0.19
CA LEU A 3 -6.45 -13.43 0.25
C LEU A 3 -7.60 -14.44 0.30
N ARG A 4 -8.82 -13.98 0.66
CA ARG A 4 -10.02 -14.83 0.68
C ARG A 4 -10.37 -15.35 -0.72
N ILE A 5 -10.28 -14.47 -1.72
CA ILE A 5 -10.56 -14.80 -3.13
C ILE A 5 -9.48 -15.75 -3.64
N CYS A 6 -8.19 -15.44 -3.41
CA CYS A 6 -7.09 -16.33 -3.81
C CYS A 6 -7.24 -17.73 -3.22
N ARG A 7 -7.64 -17.86 -1.95
CA ARG A 7 -7.91 -19.16 -1.32
C ARG A 7 -9.10 -19.90 -1.93
N HIS A 8 -10.18 -19.19 -2.25
CA HIS A 8 -11.35 -19.77 -2.92
C HIS A 8 -11.00 -20.31 -4.31
N GLU A 9 -10.22 -19.54 -5.08
CA GLU A 9 -9.79 -19.88 -6.44
C GLU A 9 -8.59 -20.85 -6.48
N GLY A 10 -8.10 -21.33 -5.33
CA GLY A 10 -6.92 -22.19 -5.26
C GLY A 10 -5.61 -21.51 -5.69
N ILE A 11 -5.59 -20.19 -5.84
CA ILE A 11 -4.42 -19.40 -6.24
C ILE A 11 -3.52 -19.25 -5.01
N GLN A 12 -2.34 -19.85 -5.08
CA GLN A 12 -1.31 -19.77 -4.04
C GLN A 12 0.00 -19.27 -4.63
N SER A 13 0.69 -18.40 -3.89
CA SER A 13 2.03 -17.94 -4.28
C SER A 13 3.07 -18.97 -3.84
N THR A 14 4.02 -19.31 -4.71
CA THR A 14 5.18 -20.12 -4.35
C THR A 14 6.16 -19.27 -3.53
N ILE A 15 6.08 -19.36 -2.21
CA ILE A 15 6.95 -18.60 -1.32
C ILE A 15 8.33 -19.28 -1.27
N LYS A 16 9.34 -18.69 -1.95
CA LYS A 16 10.71 -19.22 -2.00
C LYS A 16 11.48 -19.03 -0.68
N HIS A 17 11.17 -17.97 0.08
CA HIS A 17 11.77 -17.66 1.37
C HIS A 17 10.71 -17.08 2.31
N SER A 18 10.73 -17.48 3.59
CA SER A 18 9.88 -16.87 4.62
C SER A 18 10.25 -15.40 4.82
N ALA A 19 9.26 -14.51 4.83
CA ALA A 19 9.50 -13.12 5.17
C ALA A 19 9.98 -13.02 6.63
N ASN A 20 11.17 -12.48 6.85
CA ASN A 20 11.67 -12.08 8.17
C ASN A 20 10.96 -10.79 8.63
N SER A 21 9.62 -10.85 8.76
CA SER A 21 8.82 -9.71 9.19
C SER A 21 8.90 -9.58 10.71
N ILE A 22 9.48 -8.48 11.19
CA ILE A 22 9.43 -8.07 12.61
C ILE A 22 8.02 -7.59 12.98
N THR A 23 7.23 -7.18 12.00
CA THR A 23 5.86 -6.73 12.18
C THR A 23 4.96 -7.94 12.45
N LYS A 24 4.79 -8.29 13.72
CA LYS A 24 3.71 -9.16 14.16
C LYS A 24 2.49 -8.28 14.40
N GLY A 25 1.38 -8.56 13.70
CA GLY A 25 0.11 -7.91 14.02
C GLY A 25 -0.21 -8.14 15.49
N ALA A 26 -0.37 -7.07 16.26
CA ALA A 26 -0.81 -7.19 17.64
C ALA A 26 -2.17 -7.91 17.65
N ASN A 27 -2.32 -8.94 18.51
CA ASN A 27 -3.60 -9.64 18.67
C ASN A 27 -4.75 -8.68 19.02
N HIS A 28 -4.42 -7.52 19.60
CA HIS A 28 -5.30 -6.37 19.80
C HIS A 28 -4.59 -5.10 19.33
N PRO A 29 -4.91 -4.56 18.15
CA PRO A 29 -4.42 -3.23 17.77
C PRO A 29 -5.03 -2.20 18.73
N TYR A 30 -4.20 -1.48 19.49
CA TYR A 30 -4.64 -0.44 20.42
C TYR A 30 -5.47 0.68 19.74
N HIS A 31 -5.26 0.88 18.43
CA HIS A 31 -6.02 1.83 17.65
C HIS A 31 -6.05 1.39 16.18
N THR A 32 -7.23 0.99 15.68
CA THR A 32 -7.46 0.81 14.24
C THR A 32 -8.18 2.06 13.77
N ALA A 33 -7.58 2.81 12.85
CA ALA A 33 -8.25 3.97 12.26
C ALA A 33 -9.51 3.51 11.52
N GLU A 34 -10.56 4.32 11.57
CA GLU A 34 -11.79 4.04 10.84
C GLU A 34 -11.53 4.04 9.33
N ASN A 35 -12.12 3.08 8.61
CA ASN A 35 -12.07 3.03 7.16
C ASN A 35 -13.09 4.02 6.57
N ILE A 36 -12.81 5.32 6.70
CA ILE A 36 -13.70 6.41 6.28
C ILE A 36 -13.95 6.38 4.77
N LEU A 37 -12.94 6.00 3.97
CA LEU A 37 -13.05 5.97 2.51
C LEU A 37 -13.98 4.86 2.02
N ASP A 38 -13.96 3.70 2.67
CA ASP A 38 -14.74 2.50 2.33
C ASP A 38 -14.83 2.18 0.82
N ARG A 39 -13.71 2.32 0.11
CA ARG A 39 -13.61 2.13 -1.35
C ARG A 39 -14.53 3.03 -2.20
N LYS A 40 -15.03 4.14 -1.64
CA LYS A 40 -15.80 5.15 -2.37
C LYS A 40 -14.84 6.18 -2.98
N PHE A 41 -14.32 5.86 -4.16
CA PHE A 41 -13.29 6.67 -4.85
C PHE A 41 -13.82 7.85 -5.69
N THR A 42 -15.12 8.13 -5.64
CA THR A 42 -15.74 9.29 -6.32
C THR A 42 -15.90 10.45 -5.35
N ALA A 43 -15.56 11.67 -5.76
CA ALA A 43 -15.86 12.91 -5.03
C ALA A 43 -16.93 13.74 -5.76
N GLU A 44 -17.70 14.55 -5.01
CA GLU A 44 -18.75 15.42 -5.58
C GLU A 44 -18.26 16.86 -5.76
N ALA A 45 -17.15 17.23 -5.12
CA ALA A 45 -16.48 18.51 -5.26
C ALA A 45 -14.96 18.33 -5.06
N PRO A 46 -14.13 19.26 -5.56
CA PRO A 46 -12.70 19.27 -5.27
C PRO A 46 -12.42 19.29 -3.77
N ASN A 47 -11.25 18.80 -3.36
CA ASN A 47 -10.75 18.82 -1.98
C ASN A 47 -11.55 17.98 -0.96
N GLN A 48 -12.37 17.03 -1.42
CA GLN A 48 -13.09 16.12 -0.52
C GLN A 48 -12.32 14.82 -0.24
N LYS A 49 -11.56 14.33 -1.23
CA LYS A 49 -10.82 13.07 -1.13
C LYS A 49 -9.52 13.19 -1.91
N TRP A 50 -8.42 12.97 -1.22
CA TRP A 50 -7.09 12.93 -1.82
C TRP A 50 -6.50 11.54 -1.70
N LEU A 51 -5.97 11.03 -2.80
CA LEU A 51 -5.09 9.88 -2.79
C LEU A 51 -3.65 10.38 -2.81
N THR A 52 -2.80 9.71 -2.04
CA THR A 52 -1.37 9.99 -2.02
C THR A 52 -0.61 8.69 -2.12
N ASP A 53 0.52 8.73 -2.82
CA ASP A 53 1.46 7.62 -2.86
C ASP A 53 2.89 8.15 -2.85
N VAL A 54 3.80 7.36 -2.30
CA VAL A 54 5.23 7.64 -2.29
C VAL A 54 5.95 6.50 -2.99
N THR A 55 6.56 6.78 -4.13
CA THR A 55 7.36 5.81 -4.88
C THR A 55 8.85 6.13 -4.74
N GLU A 56 9.65 5.16 -4.28
CA GLU A 56 11.12 5.22 -4.28
C GLU A 56 11.65 4.74 -5.64
N PHE A 57 12.44 5.58 -6.30
CA PHE A 57 13.23 5.24 -7.47
C PHE A 57 14.70 5.15 -7.09
N LYS A 58 15.39 4.16 -7.66
CA LYS A 58 16.85 4.03 -7.54
C LYS A 58 17.48 4.33 -8.88
N TYR A 59 18.53 5.14 -8.87
CA TYR A 59 19.40 5.33 -10.02
C TYR A 59 20.86 5.12 -9.61
N TYR A 60 21.69 4.79 -10.59
CA TYR A 60 23.07 4.37 -10.37
C TYR A 60 24.02 5.37 -11.01
N GLU A 61 25.01 5.81 -10.25
CA GLU A 61 26.15 6.58 -10.75
C GLU A 61 27.41 5.74 -10.52
N GLY A 62 27.76 4.92 -11.51
CA GLY A 62 28.78 3.88 -11.35
C GLY A 62 28.40 2.89 -10.24
N PRO A 63 29.25 2.67 -9.22
CA PRO A 63 28.94 1.80 -8.08
C PRO A 63 28.03 2.45 -7.02
N GLU A 64 27.80 3.77 -7.09
CA GLU A 64 26.96 4.46 -6.11
C GLU A 64 25.48 4.33 -6.45
N ILE A 65 24.66 4.08 -5.42
CA ILE A 65 23.20 3.97 -5.54
C ILE A 65 22.58 5.20 -4.92
N HIS A 66 21.85 5.95 -5.74
CA HIS A 66 21.08 7.11 -5.30
C HIS A 66 19.60 6.77 -5.25
N LYS A 67 18.89 7.50 -4.39
CA LYS A 67 17.45 7.35 -4.20
C LYS A 67 16.74 8.66 -4.48
N VAL A 68 15.65 8.58 -5.23
CA VAL A 68 14.73 9.69 -5.48
C VAL A 68 13.35 9.25 -5.04
N TYR A 69 12.65 10.12 -4.32
CA TYR A 69 11.29 9.87 -3.88
C TYR A 69 10.32 10.77 -4.63
N LEU A 70 9.31 10.18 -5.25
CA LEU A 70 8.18 10.92 -5.83
C LEU A 70 7.01 10.82 -4.87
N SER A 71 6.49 11.97 -4.45
CA SER A 71 5.22 12.06 -3.72
C SER A 71 4.15 12.59 -4.66
N ALA A 72 3.21 11.73 -5.04
CA ALA A 72 2.08 12.11 -5.88
C ALA A 72 0.87 12.41 -4.99
N ILE A 73 0.11 13.45 -5.37
CA ILE A 73 -1.15 13.81 -4.75
C ILE A 73 -2.20 13.89 -5.87
N LEU A 74 -3.31 13.18 -5.71
CA LEU A 74 -4.42 13.14 -6.65
C LEU A 74 -5.71 13.54 -5.95
N ASP A 75 -6.40 14.54 -6.49
CA ASP A 75 -7.78 14.86 -6.12
C ASP A 75 -8.76 13.97 -6.92
N LEU A 76 -9.80 13.45 -6.25
CA LEU A 76 -10.75 12.49 -6.84
C LEU A 76 -12.02 13.14 -7.40
N TYR A 77 -12.06 14.46 -7.50
CA TYR A 77 -13.14 15.18 -8.19
C TYR A 77 -13.00 15.10 -9.71
#